data_AF-A0A9E5IM66-F1
#
_entry.id   AF-A0A9E5IM66-F1
#
_cell.length_a   1.000
_cell.length_b   1.000
_cell.length_c   1.000
_cell.angle_alpha   90.00
_cell.angle_beta   90.00
_cell.angle_gamma   90.00
#
_symmetry.space_group_name_H-M   'P 1'
#
loop_
_entity.id
_entity.type
_entity.pdbx_description
1 polymer ?
#
loop_
_entity_poly.entity_id
_entity_poly.type
_entity_poly.pdbx_seq_one_letter_code
_entity_poly.pdbx_strand_id
1 'polypeptide(L)'
;MSIVSNSIINADAEARYLSPGELDQIKAFVSGGQRRLRVAQVLSEGRERIVKQAGGALFQRRPDLVSPGGNAYGEEMTASCLRDMDYYLRLVTYGVVAGDVTPIEEIGVIGAREMYKALGTPLEAMSLAVREMKGAAQSMLTGA
;
A
#
# COMPACT_ATOMS: atom_id res chain seq x y z
N MET A 1 8.38 10.61 -0.15
CA MET A 1 9.78 10.78 0.34
C MET A 1 10.36 9.45 0.83
N SER A 2 11.69 9.35 1.01
CA SER A 2 12.40 8.17 1.55
C SER A 2 13.09 8.51 2.88
N ILE A 3 13.55 7.51 3.64
CA ILE A 3 14.35 7.73 4.86
C ILE A 3 15.51 8.70 4.62
N VAL A 4 16.22 8.57 3.49
CA VAL A 4 17.36 9.45 3.16
C VAL A 4 16.92 10.88 2.96
N SER A 5 15.82 11.09 2.22
CA SER A 5 15.26 12.42 1.98
C SER A 5 14.80 13.07 3.28
N ASN A 6 14.17 12.29 4.17
CA ASN A 6 13.69 12.79 5.47
C ASN A 6 14.87 13.23 6.36
N SER A 7 15.96 12.46 6.42
CA SER A 7 17.16 12.88 7.16
C SER A 7 17.79 14.17 6.60
N ILE A 8 17.81 14.34 5.28
CA ILE A 8 18.34 15.56 4.65
C ILE A 8 17.46 16.77 4.97
N ILE A 9 16.14 16.65 4.82
CA ILE A 9 15.19 17.74 5.07
C ILE A 9 15.26 18.20 6.53
N ASN A 10 15.36 17.27 7.47
CA ASN A 10 15.47 17.62 8.89
C ASN A 10 16.76 18.37 9.20
N ALA A 11 17.90 17.92 8.66
CA ALA A 11 19.18 18.58 8.86
C ALA A 11 19.24 19.96 8.19
N ASP A 12 18.61 20.11 7.01
CA ASP A 12 18.50 21.38 6.29
C ASP A 12 17.64 22.40 7.06
N ALA A 13 16.50 21.97 7.62
CA ALA A 13 15.65 22.81 8.46
C ALA A 13 16.37 23.35 9.71
N GLU A 14 17.37 22.62 10.20
CA GLU A 14 18.22 23.00 11.33
C GLU A 14 19.55 23.66 10.90
N ALA A 15 19.78 23.85 9.60
CA ALA A 15 21.02 24.38 9.02
C ALA A 15 22.30 23.69 9.55
N ARG A 16 22.25 22.36 9.72
CA ARG A 16 23.37 21.53 10.19
C ARG A 16 23.66 20.38 9.25
N TYR A 17 24.81 19.75 9.45
CA TYR A 17 25.08 18.45 8.82
C TYR A 17 24.28 17.33 9.48
N LEU A 18 24.25 16.18 8.80
CA LEU A 18 23.71 14.94 9.35
C LEU A 18 24.47 14.54 10.61
N SER A 19 23.73 14.25 11.66
CA SER A 19 24.24 13.69 12.90
C SER A 19 24.74 12.25 12.69
N PRO A 20 25.62 11.73 13.57
CA PRO A 20 26.02 10.32 13.53
C PRO A 20 24.83 9.35 13.55
N GLY A 21 23.77 9.67 14.31
CA GLY A 21 22.55 8.87 14.37
C GLY A 21 21.78 8.82 13.04
N GLU A 22 21.63 9.95 12.36
CA GLU A 22 21.00 9.99 11.02
C GLU A 22 21.85 9.24 9.98
N LEU A 23 23.17 9.37 10.05
CA LEU A 23 24.08 8.60 9.19
C LEU A 23 23.95 7.08 9.43
N ASP A 24 23.83 6.65 10.67
CA ASP A 24 23.65 5.24 11.01
C ASP A 24 22.29 4.70 10.55
N GLN A 25 21.23 5.51 10.60
CA GLN A 25 19.94 5.16 9.99
C GLN A 25 20.05 4.96 8.48
N ILE A 26 20.78 5.85 7.78
CA ILE A 26 21.02 5.71 6.33
C ILE A 26 21.84 4.44 6.05
N LYS A 27 22.89 4.14 6.81
CA LYS A 27 23.66 2.90 6.66
C LYS A 27 22.80 1.66 6.87
N ALA A 28 21.96 1.65 7.90
CA ALA A 28 21.04 0.55 8.18
C ALA A 28 20.01 0.38 7.05
N PHE A 29 19.48 1.49 6.53
CA PHE A 29 18.60 1.49 5.36
C PHE A 29 19.30 0.84 4.17
N VAL A 30 20.48 1.31 3.76
CA VAL A 30 21.21 0.76 2.59
C VAL A 30 21.54 -0.73 2.80
N SER A 31 22.05 -1.09 3.98
CA SER A 31 22.44 -2.47 4.31
C SER A 31 21.25 -3.45 4.25
N GLY A 32 20.06 -3.01 4.65
CA GLY A 32 18.83 -3.79 4.56
C GLY A 32 18.16 -3.79 3.17
N GLY A 33 18.72 -3.08 2.18
CA GLY A 33 18.10 -2.85 0.88
C GLY A 33 17.75 -4.11 0.11
N GLN A 34 18.68 -5.08 0.07
CA GLN A 34 18.45 -6.36 -0.62
C GLN A 34 17.23 -7.12 -0.07
N ARG A 35 17.00 -7.08 1.24
CA ARG A 35 15.82 -7.69 1.85
C ARG A 35 14.53 -6.99 1.41
N ARG A 36 14.52 -5.66 1.39
CA ARG A 36 13.35 -4.88 0.94
C ARG A 36 13.05 -5.10 -0.54
N LEU A 37 14.07 -5.20 -1.38
CA LEU A 37 13.91 -5.53 -2.81
C LEU A 37 13.32 -6.93 -3.00
N ARG A 38 13.78 -7.94 -2.24
CA ARG A 38 13.18 -9.29 -2.28
C ARG A 38 11.71 -9.27 -1.89
N VAL A 39 11.35 -8.57 -0.82
CA VAL A 39 9.94 -8.44 -0.40
C VAL A 39 9.11 -7.77 -1.50
N ALA A 40 9.60 -6.65 -2.06
CA ALA A 40 8.89 -5.94 -3.14
C ALA A 40 8.74 -6.81 -4.41
N GLN A 41 9.74 -7.64 -4.72
CA GLN A 41 9.68 -8.61 -5.81
C GLN A 41 8.61 -9.67 -5.56
N VAL A 42 8.61 -10.33 -4.40
CA VAL A 42 7.61 -11.35 -4.05
C VAL A 42 6.19 -10.80 -4.09
N LEU A 43 5.98 -9.57 -3.59
CA LEU A 43 4.67 -8.90 -3.65
C LEU A 43 4.27 -8.58 -5.10
N SER A 44 5.20 -8.10 -5.93
CA SER A 44 4.96 -7.77 -7.34
C SER A 44 4.62 -9.01 -8.17
N GLU A 45 5.36 -10.11 -7.98
CA GLU A 45 5.12 -11.39 -8.64
C GLU A 45 3.81 -12.03 -8.15
N GLY A 46 3.47 -11.83 -6.87
CA GLY A 46 2.25 -12.33 -6.25
C GLY A 46 0.98 -11.50 -6.50
N ARG A 47 1.07 -10.37 -7.22
CA ARG A 47 -0.01 -9.35 -7.26
C ARG A 47 -1.38 -9.91 -7.66
N GLU A 48 -1.43 -10.72 -8.72
CA GLU A 48 -2.70 -11.24 -9.24
C GLU A 48 -3.37 -12.17 -8.22
N ARG A 49 -2.56 -13.02 -7.57
CA ARG A 49 -3.03 -13.93 -6.52
C ARG A 49 -3.55 -13.15 -5.32
N ILE A 50 -2.81 -12.14 -4.86
CA ILE A 50 -3.18 -11.30 -3.71
C ILE A 50 -4.51 -10.59 -3.97
N VAL A 51 -4.62 -9.90 -5.12
CA VAL A 51 -5.83 -9.13 -5.46
C VAL A 51 -7.03 -10.05 -5.66
N LYS A 52 -6.86 -11.19 -6.36
CA LYS A 52 -7.96 -12.15 -6.59
C LYS A 52 -8.45 -12.79 -5.29
N GLN A 53 -7.54 -13.21 -4.42
CA GLN A 53 -7.89 -13.82 -3.13
C GLN A 53 -8.57 -12.81 -2.21
N ALA A 54 -8.00 -11.61 -2.09
CA ALA A 54 -8.54 -10.55 -1.25
C ALA A 54 -9.89 -10.03 -1.77
N GLY A 55 -10.04 -9.85 -3.08
CA GLY A 55 -11.28 -9.43 -3.72
C GLY A 55 -12.41 -10.46 -3.51
N GLY A 56 -12.09 -11.74 -3.68
CA GLY A 56 -13.04 -12.82 -3.35
C GLY A 56 -13.48 -12.78 -1.89
N ALA A 57 -12.55 -12.64 -0.95
CA ALA A 57 -12.85 -12.55 0.49
C ALA A 57 -13.67 -11.29 0.83
N LEU A 58 -13.37 -10.15 0.20
CA LEU A 58 -14.12 -8.90 0.34
C LEU A 58 -15.58 -9.11 -0.07
N PHE A 59 -15.83 -9.64 -1.26
CA PHE A 59 -17.20 -9.81 -1.77
C PHE A 59 -17.98 -10.89 -1.03
N GLN A 60 -17.31 -11.88 -0.45
CA GLN A 60 -17.96 -12.84 0.47
C GLN A 60 -18.39 -12.17 1.78
N ARG A 61 -17.56 -11.30 2.36
CA ARG A 61 -17.87 -10.58 3.60
C ARG A 61 -18.84 -9.42 3.40
N ARG A 62 -18.85 -8.82 2.21
CA ARG A 62 -19.66 -7.66 1.82
C ARG A 62 -20.36 -7.92 0.48
N PRO A 63 -21.32 -8.85 0.44
CA PRO A 63 -22.05 -9.18 -0.78
C PRO A 63 -22.91 -8.02 -1.30
N ASP A 64 -23.22 -7.05 -0.43
CA ASP A 64 -23.92 -5.82 -0.78
C ASP A 64 -23.17 -4.95 -1.81
N LEU A 65 -21.84 -5.08 -1.90
CA LEU A 65 -21.04 -4.31 -2.86
C LEU A 65 -21.28 -4.74 -4.31
N VAL A 66 -21.53 -6.02 -4.52
CA VAL A 66 -21.69 -6.65 -5.86
C VAL A 66 -23.12 -7.10 -6.14
N SER A 67 -24.07 -6.75 -5.27
CA SER A 67 -25.50 -6.94 -5.51
C SER A 67 -26.07 -5.76 -6.32
N PRO A 68 -27.23 -5.91 -7.00
CA PRO A 68 -27.86 -4.80 -7.72
C PRO A 68 -28.00 -3.55 -6.85
N GLY A 69 -27.48 -2.42 -7.33
CA GLY A 69 -27.43 -1.15 -6.57
C GLY A 69 -26.18 -0.96 -5.70
N GLY A 70 -25.32 -1.97 -5.59
CA GLY A 70 -24.02 -1.88 -4.94
C GLY A 70 -22.98 -1.12 -5.76
N ASN A 71 -22.00 -0.50 -5.08
CA ASN A 71 -20.99 0.35 -5.72
C ASN A 71 -20.05 -0.41 -6.67
N ALA A 72 -19.86 -1.71 -6.46
CA ALA A 72 -19.03 -2.59 -7.31
C ALA A 72 -19.88 -3.49 -8.23
N TYR A 73 -21.18 -3.21 -8.38
CA TYR A 73 -22.08 -4.04 -9.19
C TYR A 73 -21.75 -3.99 -10.69
N GLY A 74 -21.66 -5.16 -11.32
CA GLY A 74 -21.34 -5.30 -12.74
C GLY A 74 -19.85 -5.43 -13.02
N GLU A 75 -19.51 -5.89 -14.23
CA GLU A 75 -18.14 -6.22 -14.62
C GLU A 75 -17.20 -5.01 -14.56
N GLU A 76 -17.63 -3.86 -15.09
CA GLU A 76 -16.81 -2.65 -15.13
C GLU A 76 -16.48 -2.08 -13.74
N MET A 77 -17.47 -2.07 -12.84
CA MET A 77 -17.29 -1.55 -11.48
C MET A 77 -16.51 -2.53 -10.60
N THR A 78 -16.74 -3.83 -10.75
CA THR A 78 -15.91 -4.86 -10.12
C THR A 78 -14.46 -4.74 -10.59
N ALA A 79 -14.22 -4.60 -11.89
CA ALA A 79 -12.87 -4.43 -12.44
C ALA A 79 -12.20 -3.15 -11.89
N SER A 80 -12.96 -2.05 -11.77
CA SER A 80 -12.46 -0.82 -11.15
C SER A 80 -12.09 -1.00 -9.68
N CYS A 81 -12.90 -1.73 -8.90
CA CYS A 81 -12.58 -2.07 -7.51
C CYS A 81 -11.29 -2.90 -7.39
N LEU A 82 -11.14 -3.95 -8.21
CA LEU A 82 -9.95 -4.80 -8.21
C LEU A 82 -8.70 -4.04 -8.68
N ARG A 83 -8.83 -3.11 -9.63
CA ARG A 83 -7.75 -2.20 -10.05
C ARG A 83 -7.29 -1.31 -8.90
N ASP A 84 -8.21 -0.73 -8.14
CA ASP A 84 -7.86 0.12 -7.00
C ASP A 84 -7.11 -0.68 -5.92
N MET A 85 -7.48 -1.95 -5.70
CA MET A 85 -6.74 -2.87 -4.84
C MET A 85 -5.30 -3.10 -5.34
N ASP A 86 -5.11 -3.35 -6.64
CA ASP A 86 -3.77 -3.48 -7.25
C ASP A 86 -2.94 -2.19 -7.10
N TYR A 87 -3.57 -1.01 -7.23
CA TYR A 87 -2.90 0.27 -7.02
C TYR A 87 -2.42 0.45 -5.57
N TYR A 88 -3.23 0.08 -4.58
CA TYR A 88 -2.78 0.10 -3.19
C TYR A 88 -1.64 -0.88 -2.93
N LEU A 89 -1.67 -2.08 -3.51
CA LEU A 89 -0.55 -3.02 -3.42
C LEU A 89 0.74 -2.44 -4.02
N ARG A 90 0.63 -1.73 -5.14
CA ARG A 90 1.75 -1.01 -5.76
C ARG A 90 2.28 0.13 -4.89
N LEU A 91 1.41 0.91 -4.23
CA LEU A 91 1.87 1.92 -3.28
C LEU A 91 2.60 1.30 -2.09
N VAL A 92 2.13 0.15 -1.60
CA VAL A 92 2.82 -0.60 -0.55
C VAL A 92 4.21 -1.03 -1.00
N THR A 93 4.39 -1.50 -2.25
CA THR A 93 5.73 -1.86 -2.73
C THR A 93 6.66 -0.64 -2.83
N TYR A 94 6.13 0.54 -3.19
CA TYR A 94 6.90 1.79 -3.12
C TYR A 94 7.33 2.12 -1.70
N GLY A 95 6.44 2.00 -0.72
CA GLY A 95 6.78 2.22 0.68
C GLY A 95 7.83 1.24 1.22
N VAL A 96 7.73 -0.04 0.84
CA VAL A 96 8.73 -1.06 1.17
C VAL A 96 10.10 -0.70 0.60
N VAL A 97 10.19 -0.30 -0.68
CA VAL A 97 11.47 0.05 -1.31
C VAL A 97 12.04 1.34 -0.71
N ALA A 98 11.20 2.37 -0.55
CA ALA A 98 11.58 3.65 0.05
C ALA A 98 11.93 3.55 1.55
N GLY A 99 11.50 2.48 2.22
CA GLY A 99 11.62 2.28 3.66
C GLY A 99 10.81 3.28 4.47
N ASP A 100 9.77 3.85 3.88
CA ASP A 100 9.01 4.96 4.44
C ASP A 100 7.56 4.92 3.94
N VAL A 101 6.61 5.44 4.73
CA VAL A 101 5.18 5.42 4.39
C VAL A 101 4.75 6.60 3.52
N THR A 102 5.60 7.61 3.34
CA THR A 102 5.27 8.83 2.61
C THR A 102 4.68 8.56 1.21
N PRO A 103 5.18 7.62 0.37
CA PRO A 103 4.56 7.33 -0.92
C PRO A 103 3.12 6.82 -0.81
N ILE A 104 2.79 6.13 0.29
CA ILE A 104 1.43 5.64 0.56
C ILE A 104 0.56 6.80 1.05
N GLU A 105 1.08 7.63 1.94
CA GLU A 105 0.35 8.75 2.53
C GLU A 105 0.00 9.81 1.50
N GLU A 106 1.01 10.33 0.79
CA GLU A 106 0.87 11.43 -0.17
C GLU A 106 -0.02 11.06 -1.37
N ILE A 107 0.02 9.80 -1.81
CA ILE A 107 -0.68 9.36 -3.02
C ILE A 107 -2.01 8.67 -2.69
N GLY A 108 -2.05 7.85 -1.66
CA GLY A 108 -3.15 6.90 -1.41
C GLY A 108 -4.02 7.20 -0.20
N VAL A 109 -3.62 8.12 0.69
CA VAL A 109 -4.35 8.41 1.95
C VAL A 109 -4.87 9.84 1.99
N ILE A 110 -4.03 10.83 1.68
CA ILE A 110 -4.44 12.23 1.69
C ILE A 110 -5.53 12.45 0.63
N GLY A 111 -6.72 12.89 1.07
CA GLY A 111 -7.89 13.11 0.20
C GLY A 111 -8.67 11.85 -0.19
N ALA A 112 -8.24 10.65 0.23
CA ALA A 112 -8.90 9.40 -0.15
C ALA A 112 -10.34 9.31 0.38
N ARG A 113 -10.59 9.81 1.60
CA ARG A 113 -11.93 9.82 2.20
C ARG A 113 -12.89 10.71 1.41
N GLU A 114 -12.45 11.91 1.05
CA GLU A 114 -13.22 12.88 0.28
C GLU A 114 -13.51 12.34 -1.12
N MET A 115 -12.51 11.73 -1.77
CA MET A 115 -12.66 11.05 -3.06
C MET A 115 -13.68 9.92 -3.01
N TYR A 116 -13.52 8.95 -2.11
CA TYR A 116 -14.44 7.81 -2.03
C TYR A 116 -15.85 8.21 -1.64
N LYS A 117 -16.01 9.22 -0.77
CA LYS A 117 -17.32 9.78 -0.45
C LYS A 117 -17.98 10.39 -1.70
N ALA A 118 -17.25 11.11 -2.53
CA ALA A 118 -17.77 11.69 -3.77
C ALA A 118 -18.16 10.62 -4.80
N LEU A 119 -17.44 9.50 -4.85
CA LEU A 119 -17.72 8.35 -5.72
C LEU A 119 -18.82 7.42 -5.18
N GLY A 120 -19.33 7.67 -3.97
CA GLY A 120 -20.28 6.78 -3.31
C GLY A 120 -19.68 5.43 -2.87
N THR A 121 -18.36 5.32 -2.85
CA THR A 121 -17.65 4.10 -2.44
C THR A 121 -17.57 4.03 -0.92
N PRO A 122 -18.05 2.96 -0.27
CA PRO A 122 -17.98 2.83 1.18
C PRO A 122 -16.52 2.72 1.65
N LEU A 123 -16.05 3.67 2.45
CA LEU A 123 -14.67 3.66 2.95
C LEU A 123 -14.35 2.40 3.77
N GLU A 124 -15.34 1.86 4.48
CA GLU A 124 -15.18 0.60 5.22
C GLU A 124 -14.96 -0.62 4.31
N ALA A 125 -15.48 -0.60 3.09
CA ALA A 125 -15.20 -1.64 2.11
C ALA A 125 -13.74 -1.56 1.64
N MET A 126 -13.23 -0.34 1.39
CA MET A 126 -11.82 -0.14 1.04
C MET A 126 -10.89 -0.51 2.19
N SER A 127 -11.23 -0.15 3.44
CA SER A 127 -10.46 -0.52 4.62
C SER A 127 -10.41 -2.04 4.80
N LEU A 128 -11.53 -2.75 4.58
CA LEU A 128 -11.59 -4.19 4.59
C LEU A 128 -10.77 -4.81 3.44
N ALA A 129 -10.87 -4.28 2.23
CA ALA A 129 -10.09 -4.74 1.07
C ALA A 129 -8.58 -4.73 1.36
N VAL A 130 -8.06 -3.65 1.95
CA VAL A 130 -6.65 -3.55 2.36
C VAL A 130 -6.29 -4.57 3.44
N ARG A 131 -7.19 -4.86 4.40
CA ARG A 131 -6.97 -5.90 5.41
C ARG A 131 -6.92 -7.30 4.80
N GLU A 132 -7.80 -7.61 3.85
CA GLU A 132 -7.79 -8.90 3.15
C GLU A 132 -6.53 -9.05 2.28
N MET A 133 -6.09 -7.98 1.60
CA MET A 133 -4.82 -7.98 0.86
C MET A 133 -3.63 -8.23 1.77
N LYS A 134 -3.61 -7.61 2.97
CA LYS A 134 -2.57 -7.88 3.97
C LYS A 134 -2.55 -9.37 4.35
N GLY A 135 -3.71 -9.97 4.62
CA GLY A 135 -3.79 -11.39 4.95
C GLY A 135 -3.26 -12.29 3.84
N ALA A 136 -3.66 -12.03 2.60
CA ALA A 136 -3.18 -12.76 1.43
C ALA A 136 -1.66 -12.60 1.24
N ALA A 137 -1.14 -11.37 1.34
CA ALA A 137 0.28 -11.07 1.19
C ALA A 137 1.14 -11.71 2.30
N GLN A 138 0.67 -11.71 3.56
CA GLN A 138 1.43 -12.29 4.68
C GLN A 138 1.75 -13.76 4.48
N SER A 139 0.82 -14.54 3.91
CA SER A 139 1.04 -15.97 3.61
C SER A 139 2.20 -16.22 2.64
N MET A 140 2.56 -15.22 1.83
CA MET A 140 3.63 -15.29 0.84
C MET A 140 4.99 -14.84 1.39
N LEU A 141 4.99 -14.13 2.52
CA LEU A 141 6.19 -13.58 3.15
C LEU A 141 6.70 -14.45 4.32
N THR A 142 5.87 -15.36 4.85
CA THR A 142 6.27 -16.37 5.84
C THR A 142 7.10 -17.46 5.17
N GLY A 143 8.39 -17.20 4.98
CA GLY A 143 9.35 -18.11 4.35
C GLY A 143 10.51 -17.43 3.59
N ALA A 144 10.53 -16.09 3.51
CA ALA A 144 11.51 -15.28 2.78
C ALA A 144 12.48 -14.48 3.67
#